data_AF-A0A7Z8QXK6-F1
#
_entry.id   AF-A0A7Z8QXK6-F1
#
_cell.length_a   1.000
_cell.length_b   1.000
_cell.length_c   1.000
_cell.angle_alpha   90.00
_cell.angle_beta   90.00
_cell.angle_gamma   90.00
#
_symmetry.space_group_name_H-M   'P 1'
#
loop_
_entity.id
_entity.type
_entity.pdbx_description
1 polymer ?
#
loop_
_entity_poly.entity_id
_entity_poly.type
_entity_poly.pdbx_seq_one_letter_code
_entity_poly.pdbx_strand_id
1 'polypeptide(L)'
;MTGSLYTQAAIQTNDHDFPSSATGSVIPHGFYDLKRNTGYITLGTGHDTSEFACDSLFQWWVNEGIIHYPKAKSLLILCDGGGSNSSR
;
A
#
# COMPACT_ATOMS: atom_id res chain seq x y z
N MET A 1 18.17 -5.62 15.89
CA MET A 1 17.96 -7.03 16.28
C MET A 1 17.84 -7.84 15.01
N THR A 2 18.89 -8.56 14.64
CA THR A 2 18.91 -9.45 13.46
C THR A 2 18.79 -10.87 13.98
N GLY A 3 17.66 -11.52 13.72
CA GLY A 3 17.49 -12.95 13.95
C GLY A 3 18.10 -13.74 12.80
N SER A 4 18.91 -14.74 13.10
CA SER A 4 19.44 -15.67 12.11
C SER A 4 18.86 -17.06 12.37
N LEU A 5 18.27 -17.67 11.34
CA LEU A 5 17.68 -18.99 11.38
C LEU A 5 18.46 -19.92 10.44
N TYR A 6 19.06 -20.96 11.00
CA TYR A 6 19.75 -22.01 10.24
C TYR A 6 18.92 -23.30 10.34
N THR A 7 18.32 -23.74 9.22
CA THR A 7 17.59 -25.01 9.12
C THR A 7 18.08 -25.79 7.90
N GLN A 8 18.14 -27.12 8.02
CA GLN A 8 18.53 -28.05 6.94
C GLN A 8 17.31 -28.66 6.24
N ALA A 9 16.08 -28.27 6.63
CA ALA A 9 14.82 -28.71 6.03
C ALA A 9 13.88 -27.52 5.80
N ALA A 10 13.07 -27.58 4.74
CA ALA A 10 12.06 -26.58 4.43
C ALA A 10 11.05 -26.47 5.57
N ILE A 11 10.96 -25.29 6.19
CA ILE A 11 9.91 -24.99 7.15
C ILE A 11 8.64 -24.74 6.34
N GLN A 12 7.61 -25.53 6.59
CA GLN A 12 6.28 -25.25 6.05
C GLN A 12 5.76 -23.97 6.68
N THR A 13 5.98 -22.87 5.98
CA THR A 13 5.35 -21.59 6.28
C THR A 13 4.05 -21.56 5.50
N ASN A 14 2.96 -21.20 6.16
CA ASN A 14 1.70 -20.94 5.49
C ASN A 14 1.88 -19.65 4.69
N ASP A 15 2.25 -19.82 3.44
CA ASP A 15 2.72 -18.76 2.55
C ASP A 15 1.55 -17.90 2.05
N HIS A 16 0.32 -18.42 2.07
CA HIS A 16 -0.80 -17.81 1.37
C HIS A 16 -1.99 -17.75 2.30
N ASP A 17 -2.36 -16.53 2.70
CA ASP A 17 -3.57 -16.06 3.37
C ASP A 17 -4.30 -17.07 4.28
N PHE A 18 -4.49 -16.68 5.54
CA PHE A 18 -5.31 -17.43 6.50
C PHE A 18 -6.68 -16.76 6.70
N PRO A 19 -7.59 -16.78 5.72
CA PRO A 19 -8.91 -16.17 5.88
C PRO A 19 -9.70 -16.84 7.01
N SER A 20 -9.39 -18.09 7.37
CA SER A 20 -9.98 -18.80 8.51
C SER A 20 -9.53 -18.27 9.88
N SER A 21 -8.42 -17.52 9.95
CA SER A 21 -7.89 -16.90 11.17
C SER A 21 -8.04 -15.37 11.17
N ALA A 22 -8.67 -14.81 10.14
CA ALA A 22 -8.86 -13.37 9.98
C ALA A 22 -10.35 -13.01 10.13
N THR A 23 -10.64 -11.94 10.89
CA THR A 23 -12.01 -11.39 10.99
C THR A 23 -12.46 -10.69 9.71
N GLY A 24 -11.51 -10.36 8.82
CA GLY A 24 -11.74 -9.74 7.51
C GLY A 24 -10.42 -9.58 6.75
N SER A 25 -10.50 -9.22 5.47
CA SER A 25 -9.32 -8.89 4.64
C SER A 25 -9.10 -7.38 4.62
N VAL A 26 -7.83 -6.97 4.64
CA VAL A 26 -7.42 -5.57 4.48
C VAL A 26 -6.60 -5.47 3.21
N ILE A 27 -6.96 -4.53 2.34
CA ILE A 27 -6.20 -4.19 1.13
C ILE A 27 -5.40 -2.91 1.43
N PRO A 28 -4.06 -3.02 1.54
CA PRO A 28 -3.22 -1.85 1.70
C PRO A 28 -3.03 -1.14 0.35
N HIS A 29 -3.35 0.15 0.31
CA HIS A 29 -2.98 1.03 -0.80
C HIS A 29 -1.95 2.02 -0.32
N GLY A 30 -0.79 2.02 -0.95
CA GLY A 30 0.26 2.95 -0.59
C GLY A 30 0.92 3.62 -1.77
N PHE A 31 1.45 4.80 -1.51
CA PHE A 31 2.34 5.50 -2.42
C PHE A 31 3.48 6.13 -1.62
N TYR A 32 4.53 6.48 -2.35
CA TYR A 32 5.78 6.92 -1.76
C TYR A 32 6.16 8.31 -2.27
N ASP A 33 6.34 9.23 -1.33
CA ASP A 33 6.83 10.57 -1.61
C ASP A 33 8.36 10.56 -1.65
N LEU A 34 8.90 10.57 -2.87
CA LEU A 34 10.34 10.62 -3.13
C LEU A 34 11.04 11.86 -2.58
N LYS A 35 10.36 13.02 -2.52
CA LYS A 35 10.98 14.27 -2.05
C LYS A 35 11.17 14.26 -0.54
N ARG A 36 10.27 13.61 0.18
CA ARG A 36 10.28 13.53 1.65
C ARG A 36 10.82 12.21 2.17
N ASN A 37 11.01 11.21 1.31
CA ASN A 37 11.35 9.85 1.71
C ASN A 37 10.32 9.31 2.73
N THR A 38 9.03 9.47 2.42
CA THR A 38 7.93 9.07 3.31
C THR A 38 6.92 8.23 2.53
N GLY A 39 6.54 7.08 3.09
CA GLY A 39 5.48 6.23 2.56
C GLY A 39 4.15 6.50 3.25
N TYR A 40 3.08 6.53 2.48
CA TYR A 40 1.71 6.61 2.98
C TYR A 40 1.00 5.31 2.63
N ILE A 41 0.27 4.76 3.60
CA ILE A 41 -0.50 3.53 3.43
C ILE A 41 -1.91 3.78 3.99
N THR A 42 -2.90 3.62 3.14
CA THR A 42 -4.31 3.56 3.50
C THR A 42 -4.73 2.10 3.59
N LEU A 43 -5.36 1.73 4.71
CA LEU A 43 -5.87 0.38 4.94
C LEU A 43 -7.38 0.37 4.67
N GLY A 44 -7.79 -0.27 3.57
CA GLY A 44 -9.19 -0.46 3.23
C GLY A 44 -9.65 -1.88 3.51
N THR A 45 -10.93 -2.07 3.82
CA THR A 45 -11.55 -3.40 3.95
C THR A 45 -12.31 -3.83 2.68
N GLY A 46 -12.24 -3.02 1.62
CA GLY A 46 -12.93 -3.23 0.34
C GLY A 46 -11.97 -3.67 -0.77
N HIS A 47 -12.50 -3.84 -1.99
CA HIS A 47 -11.71 -4.23 -3.17
C HIS A 47 -10.77 -3.12 -3.66
N ASP A 48 -9.69 -3.52 -4.33
CA ASP A 48 -8.75 -2.64 -5.04
C ASP A 48 -9.47 -2.02 -6.25
N THR A 49 -9.98 -0.80 -6.07
CA THR A 49 -10.63 -0.03 -7.14
C THR A 49 -9.95 1.32 -7.35
N SER A 50 -10.10 1.88 -8.55
CA SER A 50 -9.61 3.22 -8.89
C SER A 50 -10.15 4.30 -7.97
N GLU A 51 -11.40 4.15 -7.51
CA GLU A 51 -12.04 5.06 -6.55
C GLU A 51 -11.32 5.04 -5.21
N PHE A 52 -10.99 3.85 -4.70
CA PHE A 52 -10.28 3.72 -3.43
C PHE A 52 -8.87 4.33 -3.48
N ALA A 53 -8.18 4.20 -4.62
CA ALA A 53 -6.88 4.84 -4.84
C ALA A 53 -7.00 6.38 -4.86
N CYS A 54 -8.01 6.92 -5.54
CA CYS A 54 -8.29 8.36 -5.55
C CYS A 54 -8.63 8.90 -4.16
N ASP A 55 -9.49 8.19 -3.41
CA ASP A 55 -9.87 8.58 -2.05
C ASP A 55 -8.65 8.54 -1.11
N SER A 56 -7.82 7.50 -1.21
CA SER A 56 -6.59 7.37 -0.43
C SER A 56 -5.63 8.54 -0.68
N LEU A 57 -5.47 8.93 -1.94
CA LEU A 57 -4.66 10.08 -2.33
C LEU A 57 -5.22 11.39 -1.81
N PHE A 58 -6.54 11.59 -1.95
CA PHE A 58 -7.21 12.80 -1.49
C PHE A 58 -7.08 12.96 0.02
N GLN A 59 -7.28 11.89 0.78
CA GLN A 59 -7.10 11.88 2.24
C GLN A 59 -5.68 12.29 2.63
N TRP A 60 -4.66 11.73 1.98
CA TRP A 60 -3.29 12.17 2.21
C TRP A 60 -3.09 13.64 1.88
N TRP A 61 -3.62 14.13 0.76
CA TRP A 61 -3.43 15.51 0.33
C TRP A 61 -3.99 16.50 1.37
N VAL A 62 -5.19 16.24 1.90
CA VAL A 62 -5.83 17.08 2.90
C VAL A 62 -5.09 17.03 4.24
N ASN A 63 -4.59 15.87 4.65
CA ASN A 63 -3.98 15.68 5.96
C ASN A 63 -2.51 16.12 6.02
N GLU A 64 -1.74 15.89 4.95
CA GLU A 64 -0.29 16.14 4.95
C GLU A 64 0.21 16.86 3.69
N GLY A 65 -0.33 16.50 2.52
CA GLY A 65 0.13 17.05 1.24
C GLY A 65 0.05 18.57 1.16
N ILE A 66 -1.06 19.17 1.61
CA ILE A 66 -1.26 20.63 1.61
C ILE A 66 -0.28 21.37 2.52
N ILE A 67 0.13 20.74 3.63
CA ILE A 67 1.08 21.31 4.59
C ILE A 67 2.49 21.29 4.00
N HIS A 68 2.85 20.19 3.32
CA HIS A 68 4.18 20.01 2.76
C HIS A 68 4.38 20.66 1.39
N TYR A 69 3.31 20.86 0.63
CA TYR A 69 3.34 21.38 -0.74
C TYR A 69 2.31 22.49 -0.98
N PRO A 70 2.29 23.58 -0.18
CA PRO A 70 1.24 24.61 -0.24
C PRO A 70 1.16 25.39 -1.57
N LYS A 71 2.22 25.32 -2.38
CA LYS A 71 2.29 26.01 -3.69
C LYS A 71 2.11 25.06 -4.87
N ALA A 72 1.92 23.76 -4.65
CA ALA A 72 1.72 22.82 -5.73
C ALA A 72 0.35 23.04 -6.37
N LYS A 73 0.34 23.09 -7.71
CA LYS A 73 -0.89 23.24 -8.52
C LYS A 73 -1.29 21.93 -9.20
N SER A 74 -0.40 20.94 -9.18
CA SER A 74 -0.59 19.64 -9.79
C SER A 74 0.25 18.60 -9.04
N LEU A 75 -0.18 17.34 -9.12
CA LEU A 75 0.51 16.19 -8.59
C LEU A 75 0.78 15.20 -9.72
N LEU A 76 1.99 14.64 -9.76
CA LEU A 76 2.35 13.55 -10.66
C LEU A 76 2.42 12.27 -9.85
N ILE A 77 1.62 11.28 -10.26
CA ILE A 77 1.63 9.95 -9.67
C ILE A 77 2.11 9.00 -10.76
N LEU A 78 3.17 8.27 -10.45
CA LEU A 78 3.69 7.21 -11.30
C LEU A 78 3.11 5.90 -10.79
N CYS A 79 2.13 5.38 -11.51
CA CYS A 79 1.62 4.03 -11.28
C CYS A 79 2.42 3.06 -12.14
N ASP A 80 2.84 1.94 -11.57
CA ASP A 80 3.20 0.79 -12.38
C ASP A 80 1.91 0.19 -12.96
N GLY A 81 1.99 -0.38 -14.16
CA GLY A 81 0.85 -1.06 -14.78
C GLY A 81 0.51 -2.41 -14.13
N GLY A 82 0.89 -2.61 -12.87
CA GLY A 82 0.96 -3.90 -12.19
C GLY A 82 0.06 -4.00 -10.95
N GLY A 83 -1.22 -3.65 -11.08
CA GLY A 83 -2.24 -3.95 -10.08
C GLY A 83 -2.98 -5.25 -10.39
N SER A 84 -3.64 -5.82 -9.38
CA SER A 84 -4.33 -7.13 -9.31
C SER A 84 -5.36 -7.46 -10.41
N ASN A 85 -5.57 -6.57 -11.37
CA ASN A 85 -6.26 -6.83 -12.62
C ASN A 85 -5.21 -7.01 -13.72
N SER A 86 -4.87 -8.28 -13.98
CA SER A 86 -4.22 -8.70 -15.22
C SER A 86 -4.78 -7.90 -16.40
N SER A 87 -3.98 -7.02 -17.00
CA SER A 87 -4.26 -6.49 -18.32
C SER A 87 -4.05 -7.62 -19.34
N ARG A 88 -5.09 -8.44 -19.53
CA ARG A 88 -5.27 -9.28 -20.70
C ARG A 88 -6.57 -8.93 -21.37
#